data_AF-U2KGK6-F1
#
_entry.id   AF-U2KGK6-F1
#
_cell.length_a   1.000
_cell.length_b   1.000
_cell.length_c   1.000
_cell.angle_alpha   90.00
_cell.angle_beta   90.00
_cell.angle_gamma   90.00
#
_symmetry.space_group_name_H-M   'P 1'
#
loop_
_entity.id
_entity.type
_entity.pdbx_description
1 polymer ?
#
loop_
_entity_poly.entity_id
_entity_poly.type
_entity_poly.pdbx_seq_one_letter_code
_entity_poly.pdbx_strand_id
1 'polypeptide(L)'
;MNMYKKFFSLFGAALVIAAAVCTFTSCKSGDDSDPAPVATITSEDGSATLAILTLDKATGTGTYKVTGKVGPADFTAKGDFVLDASGTKITLKNTKVTPDAFAAMAASFNGEHSIDASKKVTVLAYTFNLTPLFA
;
A
#
# COMPACT_ATOMS: atom_id res chain seq x y z
N MET A 1 35.85 36.74 -45.27
CA MET A 1 34.77 35.75 -45.40
C MET A 1 34.54 35.12 -44.02
N ASN A 2 33.63 35.72 -43.25
CA ASN A 2 32.21 35.33 -43.08
C ASN A 2 32.10 34.25 -42.00
N MET A 3 31.78 34.65 -40.74
CA MET A 3 30.43 34.63 -40.12
C MET A 3 29.97 33.17 -39.87
N TYR A 4 29.53 32.66 -38.71
CA TYR A 4 28.45 33.05 -37.76
C TYR A 4 28.75 32.32 -36.42
N LYS A 5 28.89 32.96 -35.24
CA LYS A 5 27.88 33.42 -34.25
C LYS A 5 26.87 32.36 -33.72
N LYS A 6 27.04 32.03 -32.41
CA LYS A 6 26.05 31.75 -31.34
C LYS A 6 25.28 30.41 -31.45
N PHE A 7 25.00 29.63 -30.39
CA PHE A 7 24.38 29.96 -29.10
C PHE A 7 24.69 28.91 -28.00
N PHE A 8 24.89 29.40 -26.78
CA PHE A 8 24.65 28.66 -25.53
C PHE A 8 23.14 28.44 -25.33
N SER A 9 22.72 27.26 -24.87
CA SER A 9 21.57 27.01 -23.97
C SER A 9 21.39 25.49 -23.81
N LEU A 10 21.77 24.87 -22.69
CA LEU A 10 20.90 24.68 -21.51
C LEU A 10 19.62 23.89 -21.83
N PHE A 11 19.73 22.56 -21.91
CA PHE A 11 18.71 21.58 -21.54
C PHE A 11 19.52 20.36 -21.04
N GLY A 12 19.53 20.00 -19.77
CA GLY A 12 18.40 19.98 -18.84
C GLY A 12 18.10 18.51 -18.59
N ALA A 13 18.44 18.03 -17.40
CA ALA A 13 18.22 16.67 -16.96
C ALA A 13 16.78 16.21 -17.21
N ALA A 14 16.63 15.02 -17.81
CA ALA A 14 15.40 14.25 -17.73
C ALA A 14 15.77 12.77 -17.89
N LEU A 15 16.23 12.19 -16.78
CA LEU A 15 16.23 10.75 -16.56
C LEU A 15 14.76 10.29 -16.54
N VAL A 16 14.24 9.83 -17.67
CA VAL A 16 12.91 9.21 -17.72
C VAL A 16 13.06 7.77 -17.24
N ILE A 17 12.96 7.55 -15.93
CA ILE A 17 12.63 6.22 -15.40
C ILE A 17 11.16 6.00 -15.72
N ALA A 18 10.88 5.35 -16.84
CA ALA A 18 9.55 4.82 -17.11
C ALA A 18 9.31 3.65 -16.15
N ALA A 19 8.69 3.92 -15.01
CA ALA A 19 8.07 2.87 -14.23
C ALA A 19 6.90 2.31 -15.06
N ALA A 20 7.06 1.06 -15.52
CA ALA A 20 6.00 0.31 -16.16
C ALA A 20 4.88 0.06 -15.14
N VAL A 21 3.88 0.93 -15.14
CA VAL A 21 2.58 0.70 -14.52
C VAL A 21 1.66 0.12 -15.59
N CYS A 22 0.81 -0.83 -15.16
CA CYS A 22 -0.24 -1.57 -15.87
C CYS A 22 0.21 -2.98 -16.32
N THR A 23 -0.45 -4.09 -15.99
CA THR A 23 -1.79 -4.31 -15.41
C THR A 23 -1.82 -5.76 -14.91
N PHE A 24 -2.02 -6.00 -13.61
CA PHE A 24 -2.51 -7.31 -13.19
C PHE A 24 -3.98 -7.40 -13.55
N THR A 25 -4.24 -7.87 -14.76
CA THR A 25 -5.47 -8.59 -15.09
C THR A 25 -5.51 -9.83 -14.19
N SER A 26 -6.01 -9.68 -12.96
CA SER A 26 -6.52 -10.81 -12.21
C SER A 26 -8.00 -10.95 -12.55
N CYS A 27 -8.26 -11.84 -13.51
CA CYS A 27 -9.61 -12.23 -13.87
C CYS A 27 -10.34 -12.78 -12.64
N LYS A 28 -11.50 -12.17 -12.40
CA LYS A 28 -12.51 -12.47 -11.39
C LYS A 28 -12.74 -13.98 -11.22
N SER A 29 -12.73 -14.44 -9.97
CA SER A 29 -13.43 -15.64 -9.52
C SER A 29 -13.93 -15.38 -8.11
N GLY A 30 -15.26 -15.32 -7.96
CA GLY A 30 -15.95 -15.24 -6.66
C GLY A 30 -16.52 -13.87 -6.31
N ASP A 31 -17.74 -13.61 -6.77
CA ASP A 31 -18.92 -13.05 -6.05
C ASP A 31 -18.82 -12.03 -4.87
N ASP A 32 -17.70 -11.33 -4.67
CA ASP A 32 -17.56 -10.21 -3.70
C ASP A 32 -16.54 -9.21 -4.27
N SER A 33 -16.96 -8.40 -5.24
CA SER A 33 -16.08 -7.42 -5.85
C SER A 33 -15.79 -6.29 -4.86
N ASP A 34 -14.63 -6.35 -4.19
CA ASP A 34 -14.11 -5.23 -3.41
C ASP A 34 -14.18 -3.94 -4.25
N PRO A 35 -14.48 -2.78 -3.64
CA PRO A 35 -14.43 -1.51 -4.35
C PRO A 35 -13.01 -1.27 -4.89
N ALA A 36 -12.91 -0.42 -5.92
CA ALA A 36 -11.62 0.04 -6.40
C ALA A 36 -10.84 0.70 -5.23
N PRO A 37 -9.60 0.27 -4.94
CA PRO A 37 -8.84 0.86 -3.84
C PRO A 37 -8.58 2.34 -4.06
N VAL A 38 -8.69 3.14 -2.99
CA VAL A 38 -8.28 4.55 -2.98
C VAL A 38 -6.76 4.72 -2.88
N ALA A 39 -6.06 3.70 -2.34
CA ALA A 39 -4.62 3.60 -2.37
C ALA A 39 -4.18 2.13 -2.41
N THR A 40 -3.07 1.87 -3.10
CA THR A 40 -2.43 0.56 -3.15
C THR A 40 -0.97 0.73 -2.79
N ILE A 41 -0.51 0.01 -1.76
CA ILE A 41 0.82 0.12 -1.19
C ILE A 41 1.45 -1.26 -1.20
N THR A 42 2.51 -1.43 -1.98
CA THR A 42 3.31 -2.67 -1.96
C THR A 42 4.25 -2.66 -0.76
N SER A 43 4.46 -3.82 -0.14
CA SER A 43 5.47 -3.96 0.90
C SER A 43 6.88 -3.74 0.35
N GLU A 44 7.83 -3.36 1.21
CA GLU A 44 9.20 -3.06 0.79
C GLU A 44 9.92 -4.25 0.14
N ASP A 45 9.58 -5.47 0.57
CA ASP A 45 10.11 -6.71 0.00
C ASP A 45 9.34 -7.19 -1.25
N GLY A 46 8.28 -6.48 -1.65
CA GLY A 46 7.45 -6.82 -2.81
C GLY A 46 6.52 -8.03 -2.64
N SER A 47 6.48 -8.65 -1.46
CA SER A 47 5.78 -9.93 -1.25
C SER A 47 4.33 -9.78 -0.80
N ALA A 48 3.91 -8.57 -0.43
CA ALA A 48 2.56 -8.24 0.00
C ALA A 48 2.08 -6.90 -0.59
N THR A 49 0.77 -6.71 -0.60
CA THR A 49 0.09 -5.51 -1.05
C THR A 49 -0.98 -5.15 -0.04
N LEU A 50 -0.93 -3.92 0.46
CA LEU A 50 -1.96 -3.27 1.26
C LEU A 50 -2.81 -2.39 0.34
N ALA A 51 -4.05 -2.79 0.11
CA ALA A 51 -5.06 -1.98 -0.56
C ALA A 51 -5.93 -1.29 0.49
N ILE A 52 -5.99 0.04 0.43
CA ILE A 52 -6.94 0.84 1.20
C ILE A 52 -8.19 1.00 0.34
N LEU A 53 -9.29 0.43 0.82
CA LEU A 53 -10.55 0.36 0.08
C LEU A 53 -11.40 1.61 0.33
N THR A 54 -11.42 2.10 1.58
CA THR A 54 -12.03 3.37 1.96
C THR A 54 -11.10 4.11 2.92
N LEU A 55 -11.14 5.45 2.89
CA LEU A 55 -10.46 6.32 3.82
C LEU A 55 -11.29 7.58 4.05
N ASP A 56 -11.73 7.79 5.29
CA ASP A 56 -12.24 9.06 5.77
C ASP A 56 -11.09 9.83 6.44
N LYS A 57 -10.60 10.87 5.75
CA LYS A 57 -9.49 11.70 6.23
C LYS A 57 -9.86 12.54 7.46
N ALA A 58 -11.15 12.84 7.69
CA ALA A 58 -11.57 13.64 8.84
C ALA A 58 -11.48 12.84 10.14
N THR A 59 -11.79 11.54 10.09
CA THR A 59 -11.78 10.66 11.26
C THR A 59 -10.57 9.74 11.32
N GLY A 60 -9.77 9.66 10.24
CA GLY A 60 -8.64 8.74 10.12
C GLY A 60 -9.07 7.28 10.02
N THR A 61 -10.33 7.00 9.64
CA THR A 61 -10.88 5.63 9.63
C THR A 61 -11.07 5.12 8.21
N GLY A 62 -11.13 3.80 8.04
CA GLY A 62 -11.36 3.21 6.74
C GLY A 62 -11.35 1.69 6.74
N THR A 63 -11.37 1.12 5.54
CA THR A 63 -11.31 -0.33 5.32
C THR A 63 -10.09 -0.68 4.49
N TYR A 64 -9.53 -1.86 4.73
CA TYR A 64 -8.35 -2.33 4.05
C TYR A 64 -8.46 -3.79 3.62
N LYS A 65 -7.57 -4.16 2.71
CA LYS A 65 -7.27 -5.52 2.32
C LYS A 65 -5.76 -5.68 2.19
N VAL A 66 -5.18 -6.64 2.89
CA VAL A 66 -3.81 -7.10 2.67
C VAL A 66 -3.85 -8.41 1.89
N THR A 67 -3.09 -8.50 0.81
CA THR A 67 -2.83 -9.75 0.09
C THR A 67 -1.34 -10.00 0.06
N GLY A 68 -0.90 -11.23 0.30
CA GLY A 68 0.53 -11.57 0.23
C GLY A 68 0.75 -13.07 0.31
N LYS A 69 1.97 -13.48 0.62
CA LYS A 69 2.35 -14.90 0.71
C LYS A 69 2.94 -15.27 2.07
N VAL A 70 2.45 -16.38 2.61
CA VAL A 70 3.03 -17.06 3.79
C VAL A 70 3.62 -18.37 3.31
N GLY A 71 4.94 -18.38 3.09
CA GLY A 71 5.60 -19.47 2.38
C GLY A 71 5.06 -19.60 0.95
N PRO A 72 4.62 -20.79 0.49
CA PRO A 72 4.11 -20.98 -0.86
C PRO A 72 2.63 -20.57 -1.04
N ALA A 73 1.92 -20.26 0.04
CA ALA A 73 0.48 -20.05 0.02
C ALA A 73 0.11 -18.57 0.05
N ASP A 74 -0.87 -18.19 -0.76
CA ASP A 74 -1.45 -16.85 -0.74
C ASP A 74 -2.36 -16.67 0.48
N PHE A 75 -2.34 -15.49 1.06
CA PHE A 75 -3.28 -15.09 2.10
C PHE A 75 -3.95 -13.76 1.74
N THR A 76 -5.15 -13.56 2.28
CA THR A 76 -5.87 -12.30 2.24
C THR A 76 -6.37 -11.99 3.64
N ALA A 77 -6.13 -10.78 4.12
CA ALA A 77 -6.71 -10.24 5.34
C ALA A 77 -7.52 -8.99 5.01
N LYS A 78 -8.74 -8.86 5.54
CA LYS A 78 -9.60 -7.69 5.34
C LYS A 78 -10.13 -7.20 6.67
N GLY A 79 -10.33 -5.90 6.80
CA GLY A 79 -10.85 -5.31 8.02
C GLY A 79 -10.98 -3.81 7.98
N ASP A 80 -11.26 -3.27 9.17
CA ASP A 80 -11.32 -1.84 9.42
C ASP A 80 -9.98 -1.36 9.99
N PHE A 81 -9.63 -0.11 9.74
CA PHE A 81 -8.50 0.54 10.40
C PHE A 81 -8.88 1.91 10.97
N VAL A 82 -8.08 2.33 11.95
CA VAL A 82 -8.12 3.66 12.54
C VAL A 82 -6.70 4.19 12.67
N LEU A 83 -6.40 5.31 12.04
CA LEU A 83 -5.19 6.11 12.26
C LEU A 83 -5.41 6.99 13.49
N ASP A 84 -4.38 7.11 14.33
CA ASP A 84 -4.41 8.11 15.39
C ASP A 84 -4.29 9.53 14.83
N ALA A 85 -4.74 10.52 15.60
CA ALA A 85 -4.74 11.92 15.17
C ALA A 85 -3.33 12.46 14.89
N SER A 86 -2.30 11.90 15.53
CA SER A 86 -0.88 12.24 15.31
C SER A 86 -0.27 11.54 14.10
N GLY A 87 -0.96 10.57 13.48
CA GLY A 87 -0.43 9.77 12.37
C GLY A 87 0.82 8.98 12.75
N THR A 88 0.91 8.56 14.01
CA THR A 88 1.98 7.77 14.62
C THR A 88 1.57 6.33 14.90
N LYS A 89 0.28 6.00 14.77
CA LYS A 89 -0.25 4.66 15.02
C LYS A 89 -1.36 4.33 14.04
N ILE A 90 -1.46 3.06 13.70
CA ILE A 90 -2.61 2.47 13.01
C ILE A 90 -3.13 1.31 13.84
N THR A 91 -4.42 1.32 14.13
CA THR A 91 -5.12 0.18 14.73
C THR A 91 -5.84 -0.59 13.64
N LEU A 92 -5.54 -1.88 13.50
CA LEU A 92 -6.16 -2.76 12.53
C LEU A 92 -7.16 -3.70 13.23
N LYS A 93 -8.31 -3.91 12.59
CA LYS A 93 -9.38 -4.79 13.04
C LYS A 93 -9.81 -5.68 11.88
N ASN A 94 -9.11 -6.79 11.68
CA ASN A 94 -9.50 -7.82 10.74
C ASN A 94 -10.88 -8.38 11.07
N THR A 95 -11.70 -8.44 10.05
CA THR A 95 -12.99 -9.12 10.05
C THR A 95 -12.90 -10.49 9.37
N LYS A 96 -11.90 -10.69 8.49
CA LYS A 96 -11.71 -11.94 7.76
C LYS A 96 -10.24 -12.16 7.36
N VAL A 97 -9.77 -13.39 7.54
CA VAL A 97 -8.51 -13.88 6.95
C VAL A 97 -8.79 -15.14 6.16
N THR A 98 -8.21 -15.26 4.98
CA THR A 98 -8.43 -16.38 4.05
C THR A 98 -7.09 -16.85 3.48
N PRO A 99 -6.86 -18.17 3.36
CA PRO A 99 -7.69 -19.27 3.89
C PRO A 99 -7.79 -19.29 5.42
N ASP A 100 -8.84 -19.93 5.95
CA ASP A 100 -9.12 -20.01 7.40
C ASP A 100 -7.98 -20.69 8.19
N ALA A 101 -7.14 -21.48 7.51
CA ALA A 101 -5.92 -22.05 8.07
C ALA A 101 -4.95 -20.97 8.61
N PHE A 102 -5.05 -19.72 8.12
CA PHE A 102 -4.27 -18.58 8.59
C PHE A 102 -5.01 -17.73 9.64
N ALA A 103 -6.14 -18.18 10.19
CA ALA A 103 -6.88 -17.43 11.21
C ALA A 103 -6.02 -17.08 12.44
N ALA A 104 -5.04 -17.91 12.80
CA ALA A 104 -4.09 -17.60 13.88
C ALA A 104 -3.24 -16.35 13.58
N MET A 105 -2.96 -16.05 12.30
CA MET A 105 -2.25 -14.84 11.89
C MET A 105 -3.13 -13.59 11.96
N ALA A 106 -4.46 -13.75 11.94
CA ALA A 106 -5.38 -12.61 12.07
C ALA A 106 -5.10 -11.81 13.34
N ALA A 107 -4.70 -12.49 14.42
CA ALA A 107 -4.31 -11.87 15.68
C ALA A 107 -3.05 -10.99 15.56
N SER A 108 -2.08 -11.36 14.71
CA SER A 108 -0.85 -10.60 14.49
C SER A 108 -1.06 -9.34 13.65
N PHE A 109 -2.09 -9.34 12.81
CA PHE A 109 -2.52 -8.15 12.10
C PHE A 109 -3.38 -7.25 12.98
N ASN A 110 -4.19 -7.81 13.88
CA ASN A 110 -5.07 -7.05 14.76
C ASN A 110 -4.30 -6.24 15.80
N GLY A 111 -4.89 -5.11 16.20
CA GLY A 111 -4.38 -4.26 17.26
C GLY A 111 -3.60 -3.06 16.74
N GLU A 112 -2.89 -2.41 17.65
CA GLU A 112 -2.16 -1.18 17.40
C GLU A 112 -0.76 -1.49 16.86
N HIS A 113 -0.38 -0.80 15.77
CA HIS A 113 0.94 -0.84 15.17
C HIS A 113 1.51 0.57 15.11
N SER A 114 2.76 0.71 15.55
CA SER A 114 3.47 1.98 15.48
C SER A 114 3.84 2.32 14.03
N ILE A 115 3.59 3.58 13.66
CA ILE A 115 4.05 4.18 12.41
C ILE A 115 5.31 4.98 12.76
N ASP A 116 6.41 4.67 12.09
CA ASP A 116 7.67 5.37 12.31
C ASP A 116 7.68 6.80 11.72
N ALA A 117 8.75 7.54 11.98
CA ALA A 117 8.91 8.90 11.48
C ALA A 117 8.94 9.00 9.93
N SER A 118 9.26 7.91 9.24
CA SER A 118 9.25 7.80 7.77
C SER A 118 7.89 7.31 7.23
N LYS A 119 6.85 7.32 8.08
CA LYS A 119 5.49 6.84 7.77
C LYS A 119 5.43 5.37 7.39
N LYS A 120 6.36 4.55 7.88
CA LYS A 120 6.32 3.10 7.68
C LYS A 120 5.66 2.40 8.85
N VAL A 121 4.91 1.35 8.55
CA VAL A 121 4.37 0.42 9.54
C VAL A 121 4.83 -0.99 9.18
N THR A 122 5.23 -1.77 10.19
CA THR A 122 5.46 -3.20 10.02
C THR A 122 4.32 -3.96 10.66
N VAL A 123 3.63 -4.76 9.86
CA VAL A 123 2.54 -5.63 10.34
C VAL A 123 2.91 -7.07 10.00
N LEU A 124 2.91 -7.94 11.00
CA LEU A 124 3.45 -9.30 10.93
C LEU A 124 4.94 -9.31 10.53
N ALA A 125 5.23 -9.37 9.23
CA ALA A 125 6.58 -9.35 8.66
C ALA A 125 6.71 -8.38 7.47
N TYR A 126 5.63 -7.68 7.11
CA TYR A 126 5.60 -6.80 5.95
C TYR A 126 5.68 -5.35 6.39
N THR A 127 6.62 -4.61 5.80
CA THR A 127 6.74 -3.17 6.01
C THR A 127 6.07 -2.43 4.86
N PHE A 128 5.12 -1.55 5.18
CA PHE A 128 4.39 -0.72 4.23
C PHE A 128 4.69 0.76 4.47
N ASN A 129 4.92 1.53 3.41
CA ASN A 129 5.03 2.98 3.50
C ASN A 129 3.65 3.64 3.34
N LEU A 130 3.11 4.14 4.44
CA LEU A 130 1.78 4.73 4.53
C LEU A 130 1.73 6.21 4.14
N THR A 131 2.81 6.79 3.61
CA THR A 131 2.81 8.19 3.12
C THR A 131 1.58 8.55 2.28
N PRO A 132 1.05 7.69 1.37
CA PRO A 132 -0.15 7.99 0.59
C PRO A 132 -1.43 8.25 1.41
N LEU A 133 -1.48 7.81 2.68
CA LEU A 133 -2.65 8.00 3.55
C LEU A 133 -2.67 9.36 4.23
N PHE A 134 -1.54 10.06 4.23
CA PHE A 134 -1.36 11.37 4.85
C PHE A 134 -1.25 12.52 3.82
N ALA A 135 -1.29 12.19 2.52
CA ALA A 135 -1.25 13.15 1.42
C ALA A 135 -2.61 13.79 1.14
#